data_AF-A0A221RCB2-F1
#
_entry.id   AF-A0A221RCB2-F1
#
_cell.length_a   1.000
_cell.length_b   1.000
_cell.length_c   1.000
_cell.angle_alpha   90.00
_cell.angle_beta   90.00
_cell.angle_gamma   90.00
#
_symmetry.space_group_name_H-M   'P 1'
#
loop_
_entity.id
_entity.type
_entity.pdbx_description
1 polymer ?
#
loop_
_entity_poly.entity_id
_entity_poly.type
_entity_poly.pdbx_seq_one_letter_code
_entity_poly.pdbx_strand_id
1 'polypeptide(L)'
;MAGEGTVRSLTFVPADATPQLTAMLEDDRHRPGHGRALRLVWLGRRRISGIAAGTRLRFSGMLAHENAMPTVYNPRYEILAQED
;
A
#
# COMPACT_ATOMS: atom_id res chain seq x y z
N MET A 1 -1.33 -11.81 -6.61
CA MET A 1 0.07 -11.38 -6.72
C MET A 1 0.74 -11.40 -5.36
N ALA A 2 2.07 -11.27 -5.37
CA ALA A 2 2.86 -10.86 -4.23
C ALA A 2 3.91 -9.85 -4.69
N GLY A 3 4.43 -9.06 -3.76
CA GLY A 3 5.47 -8.07 -4.05
C GLY A 3 6.02 -7.44 -2.79
N GLU A 4 7.01 -6.59 -2.99
CA GLU A 4 7.66 -5.78 -1.97
C GLU A 4 7.81 -4.36 -2.50
N GLY A 5 7.77 -3.39 -1.61
CA GLY A 5 8.00 -1.99 -1.98
C GLY A 5 7.81 -1.05 -0.81
N THR A 6 8.08 0.22 -1.06
CA THR A 6 7.94 1.29 -0.07
C THR A 6 6.62 2.04 -0.24
N VAL A 7 5.95 2.32 0.86
CA VAL A 7 4.76 3.18 0.88
C VAL A 7 5.18 4.61 0.52
N ARG A 8 4.79 5.07 -0.66
CA ARG A 8 5.02 6.45 -1.10
C ARG A 8 4.06 7.43 -0.44
N SER A 9 2.78 7.05 -0.33
CA SER A 9 1.75 7.90 0.24
C SER A 9 0.60 7.09 0.84
N LEU A 10 -0.12 7.72 1.76
CA LEU A 10 -1.37 7.24 2.32
C LEU A 10 -2.49 8.20 1.99
N THR A 11 -3.64 7.67 1.58
CA THR A 11 -4.90 8.42 1.46
C THR A 11 -5.83 7.99 2.58
N PHE A 12 -6.33 8.98 3.31
CA PHE A 12 -7.32 8.81 4.37
C PHE A 12 -8.68 9.33 3.90
N VAL A 13 -9.74 8.64 4.30
CA VAL A 13 -11.11 9.09 4.08
C VAL A 13 -11.61 9.97 5.23
N PRO A 14 -12.57 10.88 4.99
CA PRO A 14 -13.23 11.66 6.05
C PRO A 14 -13.79 10.81 7.20
N ALA A 15 -14.01 11.44 8.36
CA ALA A 15 -14.39 10.74 9.60
C ALA A 15 -15.78 10.09 9.55
N ASP A 16 -16.67 10.60 8.70
CA ASP A 16 -18.04 10.14 8.47
C ASP A 16 -18.16 9.15 7.30
N ALA A 17 -17.16 9.06 6.43
CA ALA A 17 -17.11 8.09 5.34
C ALA A 17 -16.81 6.66 5.82
N THR A 18 -17.24 5.66 5.05
CA THR A 18 -16.89 4.24 5.30
C THR A 18 -15.37 4.08 5.46
N PRO A 19 -14.89 3.49 6.58
CA PRO A 19 -13.45 3.39 6.84
C PRO A 19 -12.68 2.67 5.75
N GLN A 20 -11.66 3.34 5.23
CA GLN A 20 -10.72 2.79 4.27
C GLN A 20 -9.36 3.47 4.43
N LEU A 21 -8.29 2.66 4.34
CA LEU A 21 -6.92 3.14 4.22
C LEU A 21 -6.40 2.69 2.87
N THR A 22 -5.84 3.63 2.11
CA THR A 22 -5.22 3.35 0.84
C THR A 22 -3.74 3.73 0.89
N ALA A 23 -2.86 2.78 0.57
CA ALA A 23 -1.44 3.04 0.38
C ALA A 23 -1.09 2.95 -1.10
N MET A 24 -0.25 3.87 -1.56
CA MET A 24 0.44 3.74 -2.83
C MET A 24 1.83 3.15 -2.57
N LEU A 25 2.10 1.99 -3.17
CA LEU A 25 3.38 1.31 -3.11
C LEU A 25 4.21 1.59 -4.37
N GLU A 26 5.49 1.80 -4.16
CA GLU A 26 6.50 1.93 -5.19
C GLU A 26 7.53 0.80 -5.07
N ASP A 27 7.95 0.23 -6.20
CA ASP A 27 8.96 -0.84 -6.24
C ASP A 27 10.36 -0.24 -6.07
N ASP A 28 11.04 -0.61 -4.99
CA ASP A 28 12.37 -0.11 -4.62
C ASP A 28 13.47 -0.45 -5.64
N ARG A 29 13.22 -1.42 -6.53
CA ARG A 29 14.18 -1.80 -7.59
C ARG A 29 14.33 -0.74 -8.67
N HIS A 30 13.42 0.21 -8.73
CA HIS A 30 13.47 1.29 -9.70
C HIS A 30 13.83 2.63 -9.04
N ARG A 31 14.32 3.58 -9.84
CA ARG A 31 14.58 4.95 -9.35
C ARG A 31 13.26 5.52 -8.76
N PRO A 32 13.29 6.20 -7.61
CA PRO A 32 12.10 6.84 -7.06
C PRO A 32 11.40 7.74 -8.09
N GLY A 33 10.08 7.65 -8.13
CA GLY A 33 9.23 8.27 -9.16
C GLY A 33 9.16 7.51 -10.49
N HIS A 34 9.94 6.45 -10.68
CA HIS A 34 10.05 5.70 -11.93
C HIS A 34 9.74 4.22 -11.71
N GLY A 35 8.51 3.87 -11.39
CA GLY A 35 8.11 2.47 -11.23
C GLY A 35 6.61 2.30 -11.47
N ARG A 36 6.18 1.05 -11.68
CA ARG A 36 4.74 0.76 -11.71
C ARG A 36 4.17 0.92 -10.31
N ALA A 37 3.27 1.88 -10.14
CA ALA A 37 2.59 2.10 -8.88
C ALA A 37 1.57 0.99 -8.62
N LEU A 38 1.48 0.54 -7.37
CA LEU A 38 0.48 -0.43 -6.92
C LEU A 38 -0.30 0.15 -5.75
N ARG A 39 -1.62 -0.05 -5.76
CA ARG A 39 -2.48 0.35 -4.64
C ARG A 39 -2.72 -0.82 -3.69
N LEU A 40 -2.48 -0.62 -2.40
CA LEU A 40 -2.96 -1.50 -1.35
C LEU A 40 -4.14 -0.82 -0.64
N VAL A 41 -5.26 -1.51 -0.49
CA VAL A 41 -6.47 -0.99 0.14
C VAL A 41 -6.88 -1.88 1.31
N TRP A 42 -6.99 -1.30 2.50
CA TRP A 42 -7.56 -1.97 3.66
C TRP A 42 -8.94 -1.39 3.96
N LEU A 43 -9.96 -2.19 3.68
CA LEU A 43 -11.35 -1.87 3.97
C LEU A 43 -11.61 -2.03 5.47
N GLY A 44 -12.46 -1.16 6.03
CA GLY A 44 -12.78 -1.15 7.46
C GLY A 44 -11.67 -0.61 8.36
N ARG A 45 -10.56 -0.11 7.80
CA ARG A 45 -9.42 0.43 8.55
C ARG A 45 -9.23 1.91 8.24
N ARG A 46 -9.08 2.75 9.26
CA ARG A 46 -8.66 4.16 9.08
C ARG A 46 -7.15 4.34 9.19
N ARG A 47 -6.50 3.48 9.98
CA ARG A 47 -5.07 3.47 10.25
C ARG A 47 -4.63 2.04 10.47
N ILE A 48 -3.36 1.78 10.19
CA ILE A 48 -2.67 0.55 10.55
C ILE A 48 -1.36 0.97 11.21
N SER A 49 -1.13 0.53 12.45
CA SER A 49 0.09 0.85 13.17
C SER A 49 1.32 0.37 12.40
N GLY A 50 2.34 1.22 12.31
CA GLY A 50 3.58 0.92 11.58
C GLY A 50 3.52 1.12 10.06
N ILE A 51 2.34 1.32 9.47
CA ILE A 51 2.21 1.71 8.07
C ILE A 51 2.12 3.24 7.97
N ALA A 52 3.18 3.85 7.45
CA ALA A 52 3.31 5.27 7.15
C ALA A 52 4.00 5.44 5.79
N ALA A 53 4.08 6.67 5.28
CA ALA A 53 4.97 6.96 4.16
C ALA A 53 6.42 6.62 4.56
N GLY A 54 7.16 5.96 3.66
CA GLY A 54 8.51 5.43 3.93
C GLY A 54 8.52 4.03 4.54
N THR A 55 7.38 3.48 4.98
CA THR A 55 7.34 2.09 5.47
C THR A 55 7.56 1.12 4.31
N ARG A 56 8.53 0.23 4.45
CA ARG A 56 8.78 -0.87 3.52
C ARG A 56 7.89 -2.06 3.87
N LEU A 57 7.19 -2.60 2.87
CA LEU A 57 6.22 -3.68 3.05
C LEU A 57 6.48 -4.82 2.08
N ARG A 58 6.31 -6.05 2.56
CA ARG A 58 5.98 -7.19 1.70
C ARG A 58 4.47 -7.41 1.74
N PHE A 59 3.87 -7.77 0.62
CA PHE A 59 2.43 -8.04 0.54
C PHE A 59 2.09 -9.21 -0.38
N SER A 60 0.91 -9.78 -0.18
CA SER A 60 0.29 -10.73 -1.08
C SER A 60 -1.23 -10.62 -1.06
N GLY A 61 -1.87 -10.94 -2.18
CA GLY A 61 -3.32 -10.89 -2.31
C GLY A 61 -3.81 -11.04 -3.74
N MET A 62 -5.10 -10.82 -3.97
CA MET A 62 -5.68 -10.82 -5.31
C MET A 62 -5.44 -9.49 -6.01
N LEU A 63 -5.01 -9.53 -7.27
CA LEU A 63 -4.88 -8.34 -8.12
C LEU A 63 -6.22 -8.01 -8.75
N ALA A 64 -6.70 -6.80 -8.51
CA ALA A 64 -7.79 -6.17 -9.23
C ALA A 64 -7.28 -4.96 -10.02
N HIS A 65 -8.08 -4.48 -10.97
CA HIS A 65 -7.84 -3.21 -11.65
C HIS A 65 -9.02 -2.29 -11.35
N GLU A 66 -8.79 -1.26 -10.54
CA GLU A 66 -9.78 -0.22 -10.23
C GLU A 66 -9.36 1.07 -10.95
N ASN A 67 -10.21 1.59 -11.85
CA ASN A 67 -9.90 2.78 -12.65
C ASN A 67 -8.51 2.70 -13.32
N ALA A 68 -8.21 1.53 -13.92
CA ALA A 68 -6.92 1.18 -14.53
C ALA A 68 -5.71 1.15 -13.56
N MET A 69 -5.92 1.27 -12.25
CA MET A 69 -4.87 1.14 -11.23
C MET A 69 -4.80 -0.30 -10.70
N PRO A 70 -3.63 -0.97 -10.79
CA PRO A 70 -3.39 -2.23 -10.10
C PRO A 70 -3.64 -2.08 -8.60
N THR A 71 -4.55 -2.89 -8.05
CA THR A 71 -5.05 -2.73 -6.68
C THR A 71 -5.17 -4.07 -5.97
N VAL A 72 -4.76 -4.12 -4.70
CA VAL A 72 -4.91 -5.27 -3.81
C VAL A 72 -5.80 -4.88 -2.65
N TYR A 73 -6.92 -5.55 -2.52
CA TYR A 73 -7.82 -5.36 -1.38
C TYR A 73 -7.47 -6.32 -0.25
N ASN A 74 -7.48 -5.79 0.97
CA ASN A 74 -7.18 -6.49 2.22
C ASN A 74 -5.99 -7.46 2.08
N PRO A 75 -4.82 -6.96 1.62
CA PRO A 75 -3.66 -7.81 1.42
C PRO A 75 -3.22 -8.43 2.75
N ARG A 76 -2.65 -9.62 2.69
CA ARG A 76 -1.71 -10.05 3.73
C ARG A 76 -0.44 -9.22 3.56
N TYR A 77 0.14 -8.73 4.66
CA TYR A 77 1.31 -7.88 4.62
C TYR A 77 2.24 -8.13 5.80
N GLU A 78 3.50 -7.79 5.60
CA GLU A 78 4.56 -7.74 6.62
C GLU A 78 5.23 -6.38 6.53
N ILE A 79 5.45 -5.73 7.68
CA ILE A 79 6.32 -4.55 7.76
C ILE A 79 7.75 -5.06 7.83
N LEU A 80 8.57 -4.62 6.88
CA LEU A 80 9.98 -4.95 6.86
C LEU A 80 10.73 -3.90 7.68
N ALA A 81 11.60 -4.36 8.58
CA ALA A 81 12.50 -3.47 9.30
C ALA A 81 13.40 -2.74 8.29
N GLN A 82 13.62 -1.44 8.50
CA GLN A 82 14.75 -0.77 7.86
C GLN A 82 15.98 -1.25 8.63
N GLU A 83 16.94 -1.89 7.97
CA GLU A 83 18.25 -2.13 8.58
C GLU A 83 18.95 -0.77 8.74
N ASP A 84 19.45 -0.46 9.95
CA ASP A 84 20.18 0.77 10.27
C ASP A 84 21.54 0.84 9.54
#